data_AF-A0AAE2EP55-F1
#
_entry.id   AF-A0AAE2EP55-F1
#
_cell.length_a   1.000
_cell.length_b   1.000
_cell.length_c   1.000
_cell.angle_alpha   90.00
_cell.angle_beta   90.00
_cell.angle_gamma   90.00
#
_symmetry.space_group_name_H-M   'P 1'
#
loop_
_entity.id
_entity.type
_entity.pdbx_description
1 polymer ?
#
loop_
_entity_poly.entity_id
_entity_poly.type
_entity_poly.pdbx_seq_one_letter_code
_entity_poly.pdbx_strand_id
1 'polypeptide(L)'
;MNYFSPEQQYNAWIISDLLKQIFLLEGHEDSDTHLFETFAAQRFGINVDFIFSIIMNIGDPEERTAGSTEDILASYLFTLLPFVTKDMLNGSKANANQYLLNTRDADIYHLFLPESVLHQTLNP
;
A
#
# COMPACT_ATOMS: atom_id res chain seq x y z
N MET A 1 6.27 11.23 18.30
CA MET A 1 4.84 10.90 18.19
C MET A 1 4.65 10.44 16.77
N ASN A 2 4.24 9.19 16.52
CA ASN A 2 4.03 8.72 15.16
C ASN A 2 2.68 9.25 14.67
N TYR A 3 2.68 9.90 13.50
CA TYR A 3 1.50 10.47 12.86
C TYR A 3 0.59 9.38 12.27
N PHE A 4 1.19 8.27 11.84
CA PHE A 4 0.48 7.09 11.35
C PHE A 4 0.82 5.86 12.17
N SER A 5 -0.19 5.02 12.39
CA SER A 5 0.01 3.75 13.08
C SER A 5 0.94 2.83 12.26
N PRO A 6 1.68 1.91 12.89
CA PRO A 6 2.46 0.91 12.16
C PRO A 6 1.60 0.09 11.19
N GLU A 7 0.32 -0.12 11.50
CA GLU A 7 -0.63 -0.80 10.61
C GLU A 7 -1.01 0.04 9.38
N GLN A 8 -1.16 1.36 9.52
CA GLN A 8 -1.33 2.26 8.37
C GLN A 8 -0.06 2.28 7.51
N GLN A 9 1.13 2.29 8.11
CA GLN A 9 2.40 2.19 7.40
C GLN A 9 2.55 0.85 6.66
N TYR A 10 2.11 -0.25 7.28
CA TYR A 10 2.08 -1.58 6.68
C TYR A 10 1.23 -1.61 5.40
N ASN A 11 0.00 -1.10 5.49
CA ASN A 11 -0.92 -1.06 4.35
C ASN A 11 -0.42 -0.12 3.25
N ALA A 12 0.10 1.05 3.61
CA ALA A 12 0.69 2.00 2.66
C ALA A 12 1.91 1.39 1.93
N TRP A 13 2.77 0.67 2.64
CA TRP A 13 3.89 -0.06 2.05
C TRP A 13 3.43 -1.10 1.02
N ILE A 14 2.44 -1.91 1.38
CA ILE A 14 1.88 -2.92 0.48
C ILE A 14 1.31 -2.26 -0.78
N ILE A 15 0.55 -1.17 -0.66
CA ILE A 15 0.01 -0.43 -1.82
C ILE A 15 1.16 0.04 -2.72
N SER A 16 2.19 0.66 -2.14
CA SER A 16 3.36 1.14 -2.90
C SER A 16 4.08 0.01 -3.63
N ASP A 17 4.29 -1.13 -2.96
CA ASP A 17 5.03 -2.26 -3.52
C ASP A 17 4.22 -2.99 -4.61
N LEU A 18 2.91 -3.18 -4.42
CA LEU A 18 2.03 -3.75 -5.44
C LEU A 18 1.95 -2.87 -6.68
N LEU A 19 1.80 -1.56 -6.48
CA LEU A 19 1.78 -0.58 -7.56
C LEU A 19 3.09 -0.61 -8.35
N LYS A 20 4.24 -0.71 -7.66
CA LYS A 20 5.56 -0.89 -8.28
C LYS A 20 5.64 -2.17 -9.08
N GLN A 21 5.19 -3.30 -8.54
CA GLN A 21 5.21 -4.56 -9.26
C GLN A 21 4.34 -4.52 -10.52
N ILE A 22 3.14 -3.92 -10.46
CA ILE A 22 2.26 -3.75 -11.64
C ILE A 22 2.94 -2.83 -12.67
N PHE A 23 3.52 -1.72 -12.23
CA PHE A 23 4.24 -0.79 -13.10
C PHE A 23 5.38 -1.48 -13.88
N LEU A 24 6.17 -2.31 -13.20
CA LEU A 24 7.23 -3.10 -13.82
C LEU A 24 6.70 -4.18 -14.77
N LEU A 25 5.58 -4.83 -14.42
CA LEU A 25 4.93 -5.84 -15.28
C LEU A 25 4.41 -5.24 -16.59
N GLU A 26 4.06 -3.95 -16.60
CA GLU A 26 3.64 -3.22 -17.80
C GLU A 26 4.83 -2.72 -18.65
N GLY A 27 6.05 -3.06 -18.27
CA GLY A 27 7.26 -2.77 -19.05
C GLY A 27 7.84 -1.38 -18.81
N HIS A 28 7.42 -0.68 -17.76
CA HIS A 28 8.01 0.59 -17.37
C HIS A 28 9.34 0.39 -16.62
N GLU A 29 10.24 1.37 -16.72
CA GLU A 29 11.52 1.37 -15.98
C GLU A 29 11.36 2.00 -14.59
N ASP A 30 11.99 1.40 -13.57
CA ASP A 30 11.96 1.82 -12.16
C ASP A 30 12.61 3.19 -11.88
N SER A 31 13.25 3.80 -12.89
CA SER A 31 14.09 5.00 -12.76
C SER A 31 13.30 6.31 -12.84
N ASP A 32 12.04 6.29 -13.31
CA ASP A 32 11.24 7.50 -13.51
C ASP A 32 10.12 7.63 -12.47
N THR A 33 10.43 8.34 -11.38
CA THR A 33 9.49 8.60 -10.28
C THR A 33 8.27 9.40 -10.73
N HIS A 34 8.41 10.35 -11.65
CA HIS A 34 7.29 11.14 -12.16
C HIS A 34 6.34 10.25 -12.99
N LEU A 35 6.90 9.36 -13.81
CA LEU A 35 6.12 8.40 -14.58
C LEU A 35 5.35 7.46 -13.65
N PHE A 36 5.98 6.99 -12.57
CA PHE A 36 5.34 6.16 -11.56
C PHE A 36 4.16 6.87 -10.87
N GLU A 37 4.36 8.12 -10.43
CA GLU A 37 3.30 8.94 -9.83
C GLU A 37 2.13 9.17 -10.79
N THR A 38 2.45 9.51 -12.05
CA THR A 38 1.45 9.73 -13.10
C THR A 38 0.67 8.46 -13.38
N PHE A 39 1.34 7.32 -13.49
CA PHE A 39 0.74 6.01 -13.69
C PHE A 39 -0.25 5.66 -12.57
N ALA A 40 0.17 5.83 -11.32
CA ALA A 40 -0.63 5.56 -10.14
C ALA A 40 -1.92 6.39 -10.11
N ALA A 41 -1.78 7.71 -10.35
CA ALA A 41 -2.89 8.63 -10.34
C ALA A 41 -3.86 8.38 -11.51
N GLN A 42 -3.35 8.20 -12.72
CA GLN A 42 -4.19 8.06 -13.92
C GLN A 42 -4.87 6.69 -14.00
N ARG A 43 -4.18 5.61 -13.64
CA ARG A 43 -4.72 4.26 -13.80
C ARG A 43 -5.56 3.81 -12.61
N PHE A 44 -5.17 4.21 -11.41
CA PHE A 44 -5.75 3.68 -10.18
C PHE A 44 -6.34 4.77 -9.27
N GLY A 45 -6.19 6.05 -9.61
CA GLY A 45 -6.61 7.15 -8.73
C GLY A 45 -5.83 7.19 -7.42
N ILE A 46 -4.62 6.62 -7.39
CA ILE A 46 -3.80 6.52 -6.18
C ILE A 46 -2.91 7.76 -6.07
N ASN A 47 -3.03 8.47 -4.95
CA ASN A 47 -2.13 9.57 -4.60
C ASN A 47 -0.86 9.00 -3.95
N VAL A 48 0.25 8.99 -4.68
CA VAL A 48 1.55 8.48 -4.21
C VAL A 48 2.17 9.37 -3.13
N ASP A 49 2.03 10.69 -3.22
CA ASP A 49 2.50 11.62 -2.17
C ASP A 49 1.85 11.32 -0.82
N PHE A 50 0.56 11.01 -0.83
CA PHE A 50 -0.18 10.60 0.36
C PHE A 50 0.35 9.28 0.94
N ILE A 51 0.64 8.29 0.08
CA ILE A 51 1.20 6.99 0.49
C ILE A 51 2.60 7.16 1.10
N PHE A 52 3.46 7.94 0.45
CA PHE A 52 4.81 8.22 0.95
C PHE A 52 4.79 9.07 2.23
N SER A 53 3.84 9.98 2.38
CA SER A 53 3.62 10.69 3.64
C SER A 53 3.31 9.74 4.80
N ILE A 54 2.51 8.69 4.54
CA ILE A 54 2.21 7.65 5.54
C ILE A 54 3.48 6.85 5.88
N ILE A 55 4.16 6.32 4.86
CA ILE A 55 5.36 5.47 5.04
C ILE A 55 6.48 6.22 5.76
N MET A 56 6.80 7.44 5.33
CA MET A 56 7.83 8.28 5.95
C MET A 56 7.38 8.88 7.28
N ASN A 57 6.10 8.74 7.62
CA ASN A 57 5.50 9.28 8.82
C ASN A 57 5.71 10.81 8.92
N ILE A 58 5.45 11.50 7.81
CA ILE A 58 5.54 12.96 7.65
C ILE A 58 4.18 13.53 7.24
N GLY A 59 3.87 14.76 7.68
CA GLY A 59 2.63 15.46 7.32
C GLY A 59 1.95 16.15 8.52
N ASP A 60 0.94 16.98 8.23
CA ASP A 60 0.27 17.82 9.23
C ASP A 60 -0.92 17.07 9.89
N PRO A 61 -0.99 16.99 11.24
CA PRO A 61 -2.06 16.29 11.97
C PRO A 61 -3.45 16.96 11.92
N GLU A 62 -3.57 18.22 11.48
CA GLU A 62 -4.81 19.00 11.65
C GLU A 62 -5.99 18.59 10.75
N GLU A 63 -5.79 17.77 9.72
CA GLU A 63 -6.85 17.41 8.76
C GLU A 63 -7.35 15.95 8.81
N ARG A 64 -6.88 15.11 9.75
CA ARG A 64 -7.09 13.65 9.64
C ARG A 64 -7.88 13.04 10.78
N THR A 65 -9.13 12.65 10.52
CA THR A 65 -9.84 11.66 11.33
C THR A 65 -9.38 10.27 10.91
N ALA A 66 -8.89 9.43 11.83
CA ALA A 66 -8.34 8.09 11.55
C ALA A 66 -9.22 7.20 10.64
N GLY A 67 -10.55 7.35 10.70
CA GLY A 67 -11.49 6.68 9.80
C GLY A 67 -11.26 6.98 8.31
N SER A 68 -10.85 8.20 7.94
CA SER A 68 -10.62 8.54 6.53
C SER A 68 -9.35 7.90 5.95
N THR A 69 -8.31 7.67 6.76
CA THR A 69 -7.05 7.09 6.25
C THR A 69 -7.20 5.60 5.97
N GLU A 70 -7.82 4.85 6.86
CA GLU A 70 -8.07 3.41 6.65
C GLU A 70 -8.99 3.18 5.46
N ASP A 71 -10.06 3.95 5.32
CA ASP A 71 -10.98 3.87 4.18
C ASP A 71 -10.28 4.16 2.85
N ILE A 72 -9.40 5.17 2.79
CA ILE A 72 -8.62 5.48 1.59
C ILE A 72 -7.66 4.34 1.24
N LEU A 73 -6.93 3.82 2.22
CA LEU A 73 -5.98 2.72 2.01
C LEU A 73 -6.72 1.44 1.58
N ALA A 74 -7.86 1.13 2.20
CA ALA A 74 -8.73 0.02 1.80
C ALA A 74 -9.20 0.20 0.35
N SER A 75 -9.67 1.39 -0.02
CA SER A 75 -10.09 1.69 -1.39
C SER A 75 -8.97 1.47 -2.40
N TYR A 76 -7.74 1.88 -2.10
CA TYR A 76 -6.61 1.64 -3.00
C TYR A 76 -6.28 0.16 -3.13
N LEU A 77 -6.32 -0.60 -2.03
CA LEU A 77 -6.12 -2.05 -2.07
C LEU A 77 -7.19 -2.75 -2.91
N PHE A 78 -8.46 -2.34 -2.79
CA PHE A 78 -9.55 -2.85 -3.65
C PHE A 78 -9.30 -2.53 -5.13
N THR A 79 -8.84 -1.32 -5.44
CA THR A 79 -8.54 -0.92 -6.83
C THR A 79 -7.41 -1.74 -7.44
N LEU A 80 -6.38 -2.08 -6.67
CA LEU A 80 -5.25 -2.87 -7.15
C LEU A 80 -5.57 -4.37 -7.26
N LEU A 81 -6.53 -4.87 -6.48
CA LEU A 81 -6.80 -6.30 -6.33
C LEU A 81 -7.01 -7.08 -7.66
N PRO A 82 -7.69 -6.54 -8.70
CA PRO A 82 -7.85 -7.24 -9.97
C PRO A 82 -6.54 -7.45 -10.77
N PHE A 83 -5.48 -6.74 -10.42
CA PHE A 83 -4.20 -6.73 -11.15
C PHE A 83 -3.08 -7.47 -10.42
N VAL A 84 -3.35 -7.96 -9.22
CA VAL A 84 -2.33 -8.58 -8.37
C VAL A 84 -2.52 -10.09 -8.31
N THR A 85 -1.40 -10.81 -8.36
CA THR A 85 -1.39 -12.24 -8.10
C THR A 85 -1.19 -12.52 -6.60
N LYS A 86 -1.44 -13.77 -6.21
CA LYS A 86 -1.16 -14.24 -4.85
C LYS A 86 0.31 -14.06 -4.46
N ASP A 87 1.22 -14.29 -5.40
CA ASP A 87 2.67 -14.17 -5.16
C ASP A 87 3.09 -12.71 -4.99
N MET A 88 2.51 -11.80 -5.78
CA MET A 88 2.74 -10.35 -5.63
C MET A 88 2.32 -9.87 -4.24
N LEU A 89 1.11 -10.25 -3.80
CA LEU A 89 0.59 -9.89 -2.48
C LEU A 89 1.44 -10.47 -1.35
N ASN A 90 1.81 -11.75 -1.43
CA ASN A 90 2.64 -12.39 -0.41
C ASN A 90 4.03 -11.76 -0.34
N GLY A 91 4.63 -11.44 -1.50
CA GLY A 91 5.89 -10.71 -1.60
C GLY A 91 5.81 -9.34 -0.93
N SER A 92 4.78 -8.56 -1.24
CA SER A 92 4.56 -7.24 -0.63
C SER A 92 4.36 -7.31 0.87
N LYS A 93 3.61 -8.30 1.37
CA LYS A 93 3.44 -8.53 2.82
C LYS A 93 4.79 -8.84 3.50
N ALA A 94 5.61 -9.69 2.89
CA ALA A 94 6.93 -10.02 3.42
C ALA A 94 7.86 -8.78 3.43
N ASN A 95 7.86 -8.00 2.35
CA ASN A 95 8.64 -6.77 2.24
C ASN A 95 8.19 -5.70 3.28
N ALA A 96 6.88 -5.53 3.45
CA ALA A 96 6.32 -4.61 4.44
C ALA A 96 6.70 -5.01 5.88
N ASN A 97 6.61 -6.31 6.18
CA ASN A 97 7.04 -6.84 7.47
C ASN A 97 8.53 -6.60 7.69
N GLN A 98 9.39 -6.81 6.69
CA GLN A 98 10.83 -6.51 6.82
C GLN A 98 11.10 -5.03 7.06
N TYR A 99 10.37 -4.14 6.39
CA TYR A 99 10.48 -2.69 6.62
C TYR A 99 10.15 -2.31 8.07
N LEU A 100 9.07 -2.88 8.61
CA LEU A 100 8.56 -2.57 9.95
C LEU A 100 9.22 -3.39 11.09
N LEU A 101 9.84 -4.53 10.80
CA LEU A 101 10.59 -5.33 11.77
C LEU A 101 11.81 -4.59 12.32
N ASN A 102 12.35 -3.63 11.57
CA ASN A 102 13.37 -2.71 12.05
C ASN A 102 12.85 -1.78 13.18
N THR A 103 11.55 -1.81 13.52
CA THR A 103 10.87 -0.86 14.40
C THR A 103 10.26 -1.46 15.70
N ARG A 104 10.60 -2.71 16.07
CA ARG A 104 10.14 -3.52 17.24
C ARG A 104 8.82 -4.30 17.05
N ASP A 105 8.79 -5.48 17.69
CA ASP A 105 7.69 -6.45 17.85
C ASP A 105 6.66 -6.38 16.72
N ALA A 106 6.94 -7.10 15.63
CA ALA A 106 6.00 -7.26 14.53
C ALA A 106 4.80 -8.09 14.98
N ASP A 107 3.87 -7.41 15.64
CA ASP A 107 2.48 -7.81 15.67
C ASP A 107 2.03 -8.07 14.23
N ILE A 108 1.18 -9.09 14.05
CA ILE A 108 0.62 -9.47 12.76
C ILE A 108 -0.27 -8.32 12.29
N TYR A 109 0.29 -7.36 11.52
CA TYR A 109 -0.47 -6.24 10.98
C TYR A 109 -1.58 -6.76 10.07
N HIS A 110 -2.78 -6.20 10.21
CA HIS A 110 -3.90 -6.58 9.37
C HIS A 110 -3.88 -5.77 8.08
N LEU A 111 -4.15 -6.48 6.98
CA LEU A 111 -4.44 -5.83 5.70
C LEU A 111 -5.83 -5.20 5.79
N PHE A 112 -5.99 -3.97 5.33
CA PHE A 112 -7.29 -3.27 5.24
C PHE A 112 -8.11 -3.78 4.04
N LEU A 113 -8.16 -5.11 3.90
CA LEU A 113 -9.03 -5.85 3.01
C LEU A 113 -9.63 -7.02 3.79
N PRO A 114 -10.94 -7.28 3.67
CA PRO A 114 -11.54 -8.46 4.28
C PRO A 114 -10.93 -9.74 3.72
N GLU A 115 -10.66 -10.74 4.57
CA GLU A 115 -10.14 -12.04 4.14
C GLU A 115 -11.04 -12.73 3.09
N SER A 116 -12.37 -12.55 3.22
CA SER A 116 -13.34 -13.08 2.26
C SER A 116 -13.09 -12.58 0.83
N VAL A 117 -12.69 -11.33 0.67
CA VAL A 117 -12.38 -10.72 -0.63
C VAL A 117 -11.09 -11.31 -1.19
N LEU A 118 -10.04 -11.44 -0.36
CA LEU A 118 -8.78 -12.05 -0.77
C LEU A 118 -8.96 -13.49 -1.24
N HIS A 119 -9.78 -14.27 -0.53
CA HIS A 119 -10.08 -15.65 -0.91
C HIS A 119 -10.77 -15.75 -2.27
N GLN A 120 -11.76 -14.90 -2.53
CA GLN A 120 -12.50 -14.90 -3.80
C GLN A 120 -11.64 -14.50 -5.00
N THR A 121 -10.73 -13.53 -4.83
CA THR A 121 -9.96 -13.00 -5.95
C THR A 121 -8.66 -13.76 -6.22
N LEU A 122 -8.00 -14.28 -5.19
CA LEU A 122 -6.66 -14.87 -5.31
C LEU A 122 -6.63 -16.40 -5.19
N ASN A 123 -7.75 -17.03 -4.83
CA ASN A 123 -7.92 -18.50 -4.88
C ASN A 123 -9.30 -18.85 -5.48
N PRO A 124 -9.58 -18.47 -6.75
CA PRO A 124 -10.85 -18.76 -7.40
C PRO A 124 -11.06 -20.27 -7.67
#